data_AF-A0A2S8PK25-F1
#
_entry.id   AF-A0A2S8PK25-F1
#
_cell.length_a   1.000
_cell.length_b   1.000
_cell.length_c   1.000
_cell.angle_alpha   90.00
_cell.angle_beta   90.00
_cell.angle_gamma   90.00
#
_symmetry.space_group_name_H-M   'P 1'
#
loop_
_entity.id
_entity.type
_entity.pdbx_description
1 polymer ?
#
loop_
_entity_poly.entity_id
_entity_poly.type
_entity_poly.pdbx_seq_one_letter_code
_entity_poly.pdbx_strand_id
1 'polypeptide(L)'
;MPWGYRSFWIRSRMQKGLFAVGYDDIKSIEYFHQQLDAYWRKDGETIEEAIKQALNEYDTVFEKCERFAEKLYQDASASGSEKYADLASLAYRQAIAAHKIVAGPDGEVLFISKENFSNGCAATLDVTYPSIPQFLLYNPELVKGMLRPIFKYASTEVWHYDFAPHDVGTYPLLNGQVYSNGTTPDWQMPVEECGNMLICAAAVAIAS
;
A
#
# COMPACT_ATOMS: atom_id res chain seq x y z
N MET A 1 27.17 67.71 8.19
CA MET A 1 26.12 66.68 8.08
C MET A 1 26.76 65.32 8.33
N PRO A 2 26.51 64.65 9.46
CA PRO A 2 26.96 63.27 9.65
C PRO A 2 25.94 62.30 9.03
N TRP A 3 26.44 61.35 8.26
CA TRP A 3 25.68 60.24 7.70
C TRP A 3 25.40 59.22 8.81
N GLY A 4 24.12 59.08 9.21
CA GLY A 4 23.70 58.05 10.16
C GLY A 4 23.53 56.70 9.48
N TYR A 5 24.37 55.73 9.83
CA TYR A 5 24.11 54.33 9.52
C TYR A 5 22.97 53.82 10.41
N ARG A 6 21.83 53.45 9.80
CA ARG A 6 20.79 52.69 10.47
C ARG A 6 21.08 51.21 10.28
N SER A 7 21.55 50.55 11.33
CA SER A 7 21.61 49.10 11.40
C SER A 7 20.21 48.55 11.65
N PHE A 8 19.64 47.83 10.69
CA PHE A 8 18.43 47.04 10.91
C PHE A 8 18.84 45.64 11.38
N TRP A 9 18.43 45.28 12.59
CA TRP A 9 18.53 43.92 13.09
C TRP A 9 17.31 43.13 12.63
N ILE A 10 17.47 42.19 11.70
CA ILE A 10 16.48 41.13 11.53
C ILE A 10 16.68 40.17 12.69
N ARG A 11 15.81 40.26 13.70
CA ARG A 11 15.66 39.18 14.69
C ARG A 11 15.04 38.01 13.94
N SER A 12 15.82 37.01 13.55
CA SER A 12 15.27 35.75 13.02
C SER A 12 14.57 35.01 14.16
N ARG A 13 13.28 35.29 14.38
CA ARG A 13 12.44 34.38 15.15
C ARG A 13 12.21 33.16 14.27
N MET A 14 12.66 32.00 14.74
CA MET A 14 12.34 30.72 14.12
C MET A 14 10.81 30.55 14.16
N GLN A 15 10.16 30.62 13.01
CA GLN A 15 8.74 30.35 12.88
C GLN A 15 8.55 28.88 12.50
N LYS A 16 7.67 28.17 13.21
CA LYS A 16 7.22 26.83 12.83
C LYS A 16 5.92 26.97 12.04
N GLY A 17 5.83 26.28 10.91
CA GLY A 17 4.62 26.18 10.12
C GLY A 17 4.29 24.71 9.87
N LEU A 18 3.02 24.35 9.96
CA LEU A 18 2.50 23.04 9.59
C LEU A 18 1.88 23.16 8.20
N PHE A 19 2.27 22.26 7.30
CA PHE A 19 1.74 22.17 5.94
C PHE A 19 1.08 20.82 5.74
N ALA A 20 -0.09 20.81 5.10
CA ALA A 20 -0.77 19.58 4.67
C ALA A 20 -0.71 19.48 3.15
N VAL A 21 -0.49 18.27 2.65
CA VAL A 21 -0.56 17.93 1.23
C VAL A 21 -1.56 16.80 1.08
N GLY A 22 -2.61 17.02 0.31
CA GLY A 22 -3.64 16.03 0.03
C GLY A 22 -3.70 15.69 -1.46
N TYR A 23 -4.13 14.48 -1.77
CA TYR A 23 -4.40 14.01 -3.12
C TYR A 23 -5.76 13.31 -3.10
N ASP A 24 -6.75 13.89 -3.80
CA ASP A 24 -8.15 13.48 -3.67
C ASP A 24 -8.45 12.13 -4.34
N ASP A 25 -7.72 11.77 -5.40
CA ASP A 25 -7.84 10.47 -6.03
C ASP A 25 -9.30 10.00 -6.28
N ILE A 26 -10.06 10.84 -6.99
CA ILE A 26 -11.53 10.82 -7.08
C ILE A 26 -12.12 9.41 -7.29
N LYS A 27 -11.50 8.58 -8.14
CA LYS A 27 -11.73 7.15 -8.26
C LYS A 27 -10.38 6.45 -8.27
N SER A 28 -10.17 5.55 -7.32
CA SER A 28 -8.84 5.00 -7.02
C SER A 28 -8.47 3.79 -7.88
N ILE A 29 -9.43 2.86 -8.03
CA ILE A 29 -9.21 1.55 -8.65
C ILE A 29 -10.44 1.20 -9.50
N GLU A 30 -10.23 0.67 -10.70
CA GLU A 30 -11.28 -0.09 -11.39
C GLU A 30 -11.16 -1.56 -11.01
N TYR A 31 -12.20 -2.10 -10.39
CA TYR A 31 -12.24 -3.48 -9.91
C TYR A 31 -13.35 -4.24 -10.64
N PHE A 32 -12.98 -5.07 -11.61
CA PHE A 32 -13.93 -5.79 -12.47
C PHE A 32 -14.97 -4.84 -13.09
N HIS A 33 -14.48 -3.79 -13.76
CA HIS A 33 -15.26 -2.73 -14.43
C HIS A 33 -16.08 -1.83 -13.50
N GLN A 34 -15.92 -1.95 -12.18
CA GLN A 34 -16.52 -1.05 -11.20
C GLN A 34 -15.48 -0.06 -10.66
N GLN A 35 -15.76 1.24 -10.76
CA GLN A 35 -14.91 2.29 -10.21
C GLN A 35 -15.11 2.41 -8.69
N LEU A 36 -14.05 2.16 -7.93
CA LEU A 36 -14.05 2.18 -6.46
C LEU A 36 -13.43 3.46 -5.90
N ASP A 37 -13.96 3.89 -4.76
CA ASP A 37 -13.42 5.02 -4.00
C ASP A 37 -12.27 4.57 -3.09
N ALA A 38 -11.38 5.52 -2.76
CA ALA A 38 -10.35 5.30 -1.76
C ALA A 38 -10.98 4.92 -0.41
N TYR A 39 -10.29 4.12 0.40
CA TYR A 39 -10.84 3.64 1.67
C TYR A 39 -11.20 4.78 2.65
N TRP A 40 -10.48 5.90 2.62
CA TRP A 40 -10.78 7.07 3.46
C TRP A 40 -12.12 7.73 3.09
N ARG A 41 -12.57 7.60 1.84
CA ARG A 41 -13.82 8.19 1.34
C ARG A 41 -15.05 7.29 1.57
N LYS A 42 -14.86 6.07 2.11
CA LYS A 42 -15.92 5.06 2.20
C LYS A 42 -17.21 5.52 2.90
N ASP A 43 -17.09 6.47 3.83
CA ASP A 43 -18.20 7.03 4.61
C ASP A 43 -18.68 8.41 4.09
N GLY A 44 -18.21 8.83 2.90
CA GLY A 44 -18.66 10.04 2.21
C GLY A 44 -17.84 11.31 2.47
N GLU A 45 -16.68 11.19 3.12
CA GLU A 45 -15.79 12.32 3.44
C GLU A 45 -15.29 13.03 2.17
N THR A 46 -15.25 14.36 2.20
CA THR A 46 -14.57 15.16 1.15
C THR A 46 -13.08 15.31 1.45
N ILE A 47 -12.28 15.65 0.44
CA ILE A 47 -10.84 15.88 0.63
C ILE A 47 -10.55 17.03 1.60
N GLU A 48 -11.39 18.06 1.63
CA GLU A 48 -11.28 19.16 2.57
C GLU A 48 -11.53 18.71 4.01
N GLU A 49 -12.47 17.79 4.22
CA GLU A 49 -12.74 17.18 5.52
C GLU A 49 -11.58 16.29 5.97
N ALA A 50 -11.06 15.44 5.07
CA ALA A 50 -9.90 14.61 5.35
C ALA A 50 -8.64 15.44 5.68
N ILE A 51 -8.39 16.54 4.95
CA ILE A 51 -7.27 17.45 5.27
C ILE A 51 -7.46 18.14 6.62
N LYS A 52 -8.67 18.60 6.94
CA LYS A 52 -8.98 19.20 8.26
C LYS A 52 -8.77 18.18 9.37
N GLN A 53 -9.23 16.95 9.19
CA GLN A 53 -9.02 15.87 10.15
C GLN A 53 -7.53 15.59 10.35
N ALA A 54 -6.76 15.43 9.27
CA ALA A 54 -5.32 15.19 9.35
C ALA A 54 -4.57 16.31 10.10
N LEU A 55 -4.96 17.57 9.92
CA LEU A 55 -4.40 18.70 10.66
C LEU A 55 -4.80 18.68 12.15
N ASN A 56 -6.05 18.34 12.46
CA ASN A 56 -6.53 18.24 13.84
C ASN A 56 -5.90 17.08 14.61
N GLU A 57 -5.60 15.97 13.92
CA GLU A 57 -5.02 14.77 14.52
C GLU A 57 -3.49 14.74 14.47
N TYR A 58 -2.85 15.77 13.89
CA TYR A 58 -1.42 15.81 13.59
C TYR A 58 -0.55 15.40 14.79
N ASP A 59 -0.70 16.05 15.95
CA ASP A 59 0.15 15.78 17.11
C ASP A 59 0.04 14.33 17.57
N THR A 60 -1.19 13.78 17.59
CA THR A 60 -1.45 12.40 18.01
C THR A 60 -0.89 11.39 17.01
N VAL A 61 -1.07 11.63 15.70
CA VAL A 61 -0.56 10.74 14.65
C VAL A 61 0.96 10.80 14.58
N PHE A 62 1.55 12.00 14.68
CA PHE A 62 2.99 12.20 14.69
C PHE A 62 3.66 11.44 15.84
N GLU A 63 3.14 11.54 17.06
CA GLU A 63 3.65 10.77 18.19
C GLU A 63 3.56 9.24 17.99
N LYS A 64 2.48 8.75 17.37
CA LYS A 64 2.36 7.32 17.03
C LYS A 64 3.40 6.90 16.00
N CYS A 65 3.64 7.73 14.98
CA CYS A 65 4.66 7.49 13.96
C CYS A 65 6.07 7.45 14.56
N GLU A 66 6.41 8.38 15.45
CA GLU A 66 7.72 8.41 16.13
C GLU A 66 7.94 7.15 16.97
N ARG A 67 6.96 6.78 17.82
CA ARG A 67 7.05 5.57 18.64
C ARG A 67 7.17 4.30 17.79
N PHE A 68 6.43 4.22 16.69
CA PHE A 68 6.51 3.10 15.77
C PHE A 68 7.88 3.03 15.08
N ALA A 69 8.37 4.16 14.57
CA ALA A 69 9.66 4.25 13.89
C ALA A 69 10.82 3.84 14.80
N GLU A 70 10.81 4.31 16.06
CA GLU A 70 11.79 3.93 17.06
C GLU A 70 11.74 2.42 17.35
N LYS A 71 10.55 1.85 17.55
CA LYS A 71 10.39 0.42 17.77
C LYS A 71 10.90 -0.42 16.59
N LEU A 72 10.51 -0.07 15.36
CA LEU A 72 10.95 -0.77 14.15
C LEU A 72 12.48 -0.76 14.05
N TYR A 73 13.10 0.40 14.29
CA TYR A 73 14.54 0.55 14.21
C TYR A 73 15.27 -0.27 15.28
N GLN A 74 14.76 -0.27 16.53
CA GLN A 74 15.33 -1.04 17.63
C GLN A 74 15.22 -2.55 17.38
N ASP A 75 14.04 -3.04 17.00
CA ASP A 75 13.81 -4.47 16.73
C ASP A 75 14.68 -4.97 15.57
N ALA A 76 14.77 -4.17 14.49
CA ALA A 76 15.60 -4.51 13.34
C ALA A 76 17.10 -4.48 13.69
N SER A 77 17.54 -3.47 14.44
CA SER A 77 18.94 -3.38 14.89
C SER A 77 19.33 -4.58 15.75
N ALA A 78 18.45 -4.99 16.68
CA ALA A 78 18.66 -6.16 17.53
C ALA A 78 18.68 -7.48 16.74
N SER A 79 17.95 -7.55 15.63
CA SER A 79 17.90 -8.74 14.76
C SER A 79 19.08 -8.84 13.80
N GLY A 80 19.84 -7.77 13.60
CA GLY A 80 20.95 -7.73 12.65
C GLY A 80 21.98 -6.67 12.97
N SER A 81 21.76 -5.44 12.49
CA SER A 81 22.66 -4.30 12.68
C SER A 81 21.94 -2.99 12.38
N GLU A 82 22.54 -1.84 12.72
CA GLU A 82 22.03 -0.52 12.32
C GLU A 82 21.83 -0.41 10.80
N LYS A 83 22.75 -0.96 9.99
CA LYS A 83 22.60 -1.00 8.53
C LYS A 83 21.40 -1.82 8.08
N TYR A 84 21.11 -2.91 8.79
CA TYR A 84 19.91 -3.70 8.52
C TYR A 84 18.65 -2.94 8.95
N ALA A 85 18.69 -2.19 10.05
CA ALA A 85 17.58 -1.34 10.47
C ALA A 85 17.28 -0.21 9.48
N ASP A 86 18.30 0.39 8.89
CA ASP A 86 18.15 1.38 7.81
C ASP A 86 17.44 0.77 6.58
N LEU A 87 17.88 -0.43 6.15
CA LEU A 87 17.27 -1.15 5.03
C LEU A 87 15.83 -1.57 5.33
N ALA A 88 15.57 -2.13 6.52
CA ALA A 88 14.24 -2.54 6.95
C ALA A 88 13.28 -1.35 7.02
N SER A 89 13.75 -0.21 7.53
CA SER A 89 12.96 1.04 7.59
C SER A 89 12.59 1.55 6.20
N LEU A 90 13.51 1.46 5.22
CA LEU A 90 13.23 1.82 3.84
C LEU A 90 12.27 0.83 3.17
N ALA A 91 12.51 -0.47 3.33
CA ALA A 91 11.68 -1.53 2.77
C ALA A 91 10.24 -1.45 3.28
N TYR A 92 10.04 -1.21 4.59
CA TYR A 92 8.72 -1.01 5.19
C TYR A 92 7.91 0.08 4.47
N ARG A 93 8.54 1.23 4.24
CA ARG A 93 7.92 2.39 3.58
C ARG A 93 7.61 2.09 2.12
N GLN A 94 8.54 1.47 1.40
CA GLN A 94 8.36 1.14 -0.02
C GLN A 94 7.27 0.09 -0.22
N ALA A 95 7.23 -0.96 0.62
CA ALA A 95 6.22 -1.99 0.55
C ALA A 95 4.82 -1.39 0.71
N ILE A 96 4.57 -0.57 1.74
CA ILE A 96 3.26 0.06 1.93
C ILE A 96 2.94 1.05 0.81
N ALA A 97 3.90 1.88 0.39
CA ALA A 97 3.67 2.88 -0.66
C ALA A 97 3.39 2.26 -2.05
N ALA A 98 3.83 1.02 -2.27
CA ALA A 98 3.53 0.26 -3.48
C ALA A 98 2.11 -0.33 -3.50
N HIS A 99 1.32 -0.12 -2.45
CA HIS A 99 -0.05 -0.59 -2.35
C HIS A 99 -1.06 0.55 -2.29
N LYS A 100 -2.26 0.26 -2.79
CA LYS A 100 -3.43 1.13 -2.72
C LYS A 100 -4.52 0.46 -1.89
N ILE A 101 -5.04 1.16 -0.89
CA ILE A 101 -6.18 0.69 -0.10
C ILE A 101 -7.49 1.32 -0.63
N VAL A 102 -8.47 0.48 -0.94
CA VAL A 102 -9.81 0.89 -1.39
C VAL A 102 -10.89 0.11 -0.64
N ALA A 103 -12.09 0.68 -0.57
CA ALA A 103 -13.25 -0.06 -0.09
C ALA A 103 -13.82 -0.87 -1.25
N GLY A 104 -13.92 -2.19 -1.07
CA GLY A 104 -14.56 -3.09 -2.01
C GLY A 104 -16.08 -2.88 -2.09
N PRO A 105 -16.77 -3.53 -3.04
CA PRO A 105 -18.21 -3.38 -3.23
C PRO A 105 -19.06 -3.71 -1.98
N ASP A 106 -18.58 -4.60 -1.12
CA ASP A 106 -19.26 -5.00 0.12
C ASP A 106 -18.69 -4.27 1.36
N GLY A 107 -17.87 -3.24 1.14
CA GLY A 107 -17.19 -2.47 2.19
C GLY A 107 -15.95 -3.16 2.77
N GLU A 108 -15.55 -4.31 2.22
CA GLU A 108 -14.36 -5.03 2.61
C GLU A 108 -13.08 -4.30 2.19
N VAL A 109 -11.98 -4.55 2.91
CA VAL A 109 -10.68 -3.97 2.54
C VAL A 109 -10.15 -4.63 1.27
N LEU A 110 -9.81 -3.84 0.27
CA LEU A 110 -8.94 -4.27 -0.82
C LEU A 110 -7.59 -3.55 -0.69
N PHE A 111 -6.49 -4.29 -0.78
CA PHE A 111 -5.15 -3.76 -0.61
C PHE A 111 -4.28 -4.19 -1.79
N ILE A 112 -4.18 -3.33 -2.80
CA ILE A 112 -3.75 -3.69 -4.14
C ILE A 112 -2.31 -3.25 -4.36
N SER A 113 -1.41 -4.20 -4.56
CA SER A 113 -0.05 -3.92 -5.00
C SER A 113 -0.02 -3.44 -6.46
N LYS A 114 0.92 -2.55 -6.76
CA LYS A 114 1.36 -2.25 -8.13
C LYS A 114 2.79 -2.76 -8.30
N GLU A 115 3.01 -3.64 -9.27
CA GLU A 115 4.36 -4.07 -9.65
C GLU A 115 5.21 -2.90 -10.20
N ASN A 116 6.50 -3.13 -10.35
CA ASN A 116 7.45 -2.23 -10.98
C ASN A 116 7.05 -1.86 -12.43
N PHE A 117 7.86 -1.03 -13.10
CA PHE A 117 7.53 -0.48 -14.42
C PHE A 117 7.70 -1.47 -15.60
N SER A 118 7.92 -2.77 -15.34
CA SER A 118 7.93 -3.86 -16.33
C SER A 118 6.60 -3.94 -17.09
N ASN A 119 5.49 -3.93 -16.35
CA ASN A 119 4.12 -3.90 -16.87
C ASN A 119 3.13 -3.22 -15.91
N GLY A 120 3.55 -2.93 -14.66
CA GLY A 120 2.67 -2.35 -13.65
C GLY A 120 1.48 -3.25 -13.30
N CYS A 121 1.68 -4.58 -13.28
CA CYS A 121 0.64 -5.53 -12.91
C CYS A 121 0.08 -5.22 -11.52
N ALA A 122 -1.22 -5.44 -11.36
CA ALA A 122 -1.96 -5.18 -10.13
C ALA A 122 -2.28 -6.50 -9.42
N ALA A 123 -2.14 -6.50 -8.09
CA ALA A 123 -2.34 -7.68 -7.25
C ALA A 123 -1.52 -8.89 -7.74
N THR A 124 -0.27 -8.66 -8.12
CA THR A 124 0.65 -9.72 -8.55
C THR A 124 0.95 -10.65 -7.38
N LEU A 125 0.79 -11.95 -7.57
CA LEU A 125 0.81 -12.93 -6.49
C LEU A 125 2.24 -13.24 -6.02
N ASP A 126 3.20 -13.38 -6.94
CA ASP A 126 4.62 -13.53 -6.62
C ASP A 126 5.27 -12.27 -6.00
N VAL A 127 4.63 -11.10 -6.11
CA VAL A 127 4.96 -9.88 -5.33
C VAL A 127 4.25 -9.88 -3.98
N THR A 128 3.02 -10.38 -3.94
CA THR A 128 2.21 -10.46 -2.71
C THR A 128 2.90 -11.35 -1.69
N TYR A 129 3.29 -12.57 -2.08
CA TYR A 129 3.91 -13.57 -1.21
C TYR A 129 5.10 -13.05 -0.39
N PRO A 130 6.16 -12.46 -0.95
CA PRO A 130 7.28 -11.97 -0.17
C PRO A 130 6.93 -10.76 0.72
N SER A 131 5.82 -10.06 0.44
CA SER A 131 5.40 -8.90 1.23
C SER A 131 4.54 -9.26 2.46
N ILE A 132 3.89 -10.44 2.47
CA ILE A 132 2.95 -10.80 3.54
C ILE A 132 3.54 -10.80 4.95
N PRO A 133 4.84 -11.11 5.22
CA PRO A 133 5.35 -11.12 6.59
C PRO A 133 5.20 -9.77 7.30
N GLN A 134 5.40 -8.67 6.58
CA GLN A 134 5.21 -7.31 7.11
C GLN A 134 3.75 -7.09 7.50
N PHE A 135 2.80 -7.48 6.65
CA PHE A 135 1.38 -7.23 6.89
C PHE A 135 0.77 -8.19 7.89
N LEU A 136 1.25 -9.44 7.97
CA LEU A 136 0.88 -10.38 9.03
C LEU A 136 1.28 -9.85 10.41
N LEU A 137 2.44 -9.22 10.53
CA LEU A 137 2.92 -8.67 11.80
C LEU A 137 2.05 -7.51 12.32
N TYR A 138 1.52 -6.68 11.41
CA TYR A 138 0.85 -5.43 11.80
C TYR A 138 -0.67 -5.45 11.65
N ASN A 139 -1.19 -6.07 10.59
CA ASN A 139 -2.62 -6.17 10.35
C ASN A 139 -2.96 -7.28 9.32
N PRO A 140 -3.34 -8.49 9.78
CA PRO A 140 -3.72 -9.61 8.90
C PRO A 140 -4.86 -9.29 7.92
N GLU A 141 -5.70 -8.29 8.20
CA GLU A 141 -6.77 -7.87 7.28
C GLU A 141 -6.22 -7.31 5.97
N LEU A 142 -5.01 -6.71 5.99
CA LEU A 142 -4.36 -6.27 4.76
C LEU A 142 -3.95 -7.45 3.88
N VAL A 143 -3.54 -8.58 4.47
CA VAL A 143 -3.23 -9.80 3.72
C VAL A 143 -4.49 -10.38 3.08
N LYS A 144 -5.60 -10.42 3.81
CA LYS A 144 -6.92 -10.78 3.22
C LYS A 144 -7.25 -9.83 2.06
N GLY A 145 -7.02 -8.53 2.23
CA GLY A 145 -7.22 -7.53 1.19
C GLY A 145 -6.35 -7.70 -0.06
N MET A 146 -5.13 -8.23 0.07
CA MET A 146 -4.27 -8.58 -1.07
C MET A 146 -4.77 -9.81 -1.83
N LEU A 147 -5.32 -10.81 -1.12
CA LEU A 147 -5.73 -12.08 -1.73
C LEU A 147 -7.12 -12.04 -2.37
N ARG A 148 -8.04 -11.19 -1.87
CA ARG A 148 -9.42 -11.07 -2.37
C ARG A 148 -9.52 -10.89 -3.91
N PRO A 149 -8.77 -9.96 -4.55
CA PRO A 149 -8.80 -9.80 -6.01
C PRO A 149 -8.42 -11.08 -6.75
N ILE A 150 -7.41 -11.79 -6.26
CA ILE A 150 -6.83 -12.97 -6.90
C ILE A 150 -7.82 -14.14 -6.81
N PHE A 151 -8.41 -14.37 -5.62
CA PHE A 151 -9.49 -15.35 -5.46
C PHE A 151 -10.70 -15.03 -6.35
N LYS A 152 -11.11 -13.76 -6.40
CA LYS A 152 -12.23 -13.35 -7.25
C LYS A 152 -11.93 -13.65 -8.72
N TYR A 153 -10.76 -13.27 -9.23
CA TYR A 153 -10.39 -13.53 -10.61
C TYR A 153 -10.31 -15.03 -10.93
N ALA A 154 -9.67 -15.81 -10.06
CA ALA A 154 -9.56 -17.27 -10.19
C ALA A 154 -10.93 -17.99 -10.18
N SER A 155 -11.96 -17.37 -9.60
CA SER A 155 -13.33 -17.92 -9.58
C SER A 155 -14.15 -17.57 -10.84
N THR A 156 -13.62 -16.77 -11.76
CA THR A 156 -14.32 -16.39 -12.98
C THR A 156 -14.14 -17.42 -14.09
N GLU A 157 -15.13 -17.53 -14.98
CA GLU A 157 -15.05 -18.38 -16.18
C GLU A 157 -13.94 -17.96 -17.17
N VAL A 158 -13.45 -16.71 -17.07
CA VAL A 158 -12.32 -16.24 -17.88
C VAL A 158 -11.06 -17.02 -17.53
N TRP A 159 -10.84 -17.25 -16.24
CA TRP A 159 -9.71 -18.03 -15.74
C TRP A 159 -10.07 -19.52 -15.64
N HIS A 160 -9.87 -20.24 -16.74
CA HIS A 160 -10.27 -21.64 -16.90
C HIS A 160 -9.22 -22.65 -16.42
N TYR A 161 -8.14 -22.19 -15.78
CA TYR A 161 -7.07 -23.06 -15.27
C TYR A 161 -7.34 -23.50 -13.83
N ASP A 162 -6.78 -24.65 -13.44
CA ASP A 162 -6.83 -25.20 -12.09
C ASP A 162 -5.70 -24.70 -11.17
N PHE A 163 -4.94 -23.69 -11.63
CA PHE A 163 -3.86 -23.05 -10.88
C PHE A 163 -4.13 -21.55 -10.67
N ALA A 164 -3.41 -20.94 -9.73
CA ALA A 164 -3.59 -19.52 -9.39
C ALA A 164 -3.10 -18.58 -10.52
N PRO A 165 -3.83 -17.49 -10.82
CA PRO A 165 -3.37 -16.46 -11.75
C PRO A 165 -2.20 -15.66 -11.18
N HIS A 166 -1.37 -15.14 -12.08
CA HIS A 166 -0.19 -14.33 -11.74
C HIS A 166 -0.59 -12.93 -11.24
N ASP A 167 -1.52 -12.27 -11.93
CA ASP A 167 -2.01 -10.93 -11.59
C ASP A 167 -3.50 -10.79 -11.92
N VAL A 168 -4.07 -9.63 -11.60
CA VAL A 168 -5.48 -9.32 -11.83
C VAL A 168 -5.67 -8.15 -12.80
N GLY A 169 -4.60 -7.70 -13.47
CA GLY A 169 -4.64 -6.64 -14.47
C GLY A 169 -3.46 -5.68 -14.41
N THR A 170 -3.59 -4.52 -15.06
CA THR A 170 -2.59 -3.45 -15.04
C THR A 170 -3.10 -2.30 -14.19
N TYR A 171 -2.39 -1.96 -13.11
CA TYR A 171 -2.79 -0.88 -12.21
C TYR A 171 -3.08 0.43 -12.97
N PRO A 172 -4.20 1.12 -12.71
CA PRO A 172 -5.19 0.88 -11.64
C PRO A 172 -6.39 -0.01 -12.05
N LEU A 173 -6.29 -0.76 -13.15
CA LEU A 173 -7.36 -1.56 -13.74
C LEU A 173 -7.21 -3.05 -13.38
N LEU A 174 -8.13 -3.58 -12.58
CA LEU A 174 -8.16 -4.97 -12.13
C LEU A 174 -9.27 -5.72 -12.84
N ASN A 175 -9.08 -5.96 -14.14
CA ASN A 175 -10.08 -6.54 -15.03
C ASN A 175 -9.70 -7.93 -15.57
N GLY A 176 -8.73 -8.57 -14.95
CA GLY A 176 -8.21 -9.87 -15.34
C GLY A 176 -6.75 -9.80 -15.76
N GLN A 177 -6.10 -10.95 -15.74
CA GLN A 177 -4.65 -11.07 -15.93
C GLN A 177 -4.19 -10.45 -17.25
N VAL A 178 -3.05 -9.77 -17.19
CA VAL A 178 -2.35 -9.24 -18.38
C VAL A 178 -1.03 -9.97 -18.65
N TYR A 179 -0.41 -10.56 -17.64
CA TYR A 179 0.78 -11.39 -17.82
C TYR A 179 0.51 -12.57 -18.75
N SER A 180 1.53 -12.96 -19.53
CA SER A 180 1.42 -14.02 -20.55
C SER A 180 0.25 -13.78 -21.53
N ASN A 181 0.02 -12.53 -21.95
CA ASN A 181 -1.09 -12.14 -22.82
C ASN A 181 -2.45 -12.64 -22.30
N GLY A 182 -2.67 -12.48 -20.99
CA GLY A 182 -3.86 -12.95 -20.28
C GLY A 182 -3.86 -14.47 -20.09
N THR A 183 -4.76 -15.17 -20.76
CA THR A 183 -4.96 -16.61 -20.54
C THR A 183 -4.13 -17.49 -21.48
N THR A 184 -3.15 -16.93 -22.20
CA THR A 184 -2.27 -17.72 -23.08
C THR A 184 -1.33 -18.58 -22.22
N PRO A 185 -1.16 -19.88 -22.50
CA PRO A 185 -0.47 -20.80 -21.59
C PRO A 185 1.06 -20.63 -21.54
N ASP A 186 1.67 -19.94 -22.52
CA ASP A 186 3.12 -20.00 -22.80
C ASP A 186 4.05 -19.68 -21.61
N TRP A 187 3.71 -18.68 -20.79
CA TRP A 187 4.56 -18.18 -19.71
C TRP A 187 3.92 -18.29 -18.33
N GLN A 188 2.76 -18.95 -18.21
CA GLN A 188 2.09 -19.10 -16.92
C GLN A 188 3.01 -19.75 -15.88
N MET A 189 2.83 -19.37 -14.61
CA MET A 189 3.70 -19.78 -13.51
C MET A 189 2.95 -20.69 -12.50
N PRO A 190 2.33 -21.81 -12.93
CA PRO A 190 1.36 -22.55 -12.12
C PRO A 190 1.93 -23.08 -10.79
N VAL A 191 3.17 -23.55 -10.77
CA VAL A 191 3.80 -24.10 -9.56
C VAL A 191 4.11 -23.00 -8.55
N GLU A 192 4.73 -21.92 -9.01
CA GLU A 192 5.10 -20.76 -8.18
C GLU A 192 3.83 -20.11 -7.60
N GLU A 193 2.85 -19.82 -8.45
CA GLU A 193 1.65 -19.10 -8.04
C GLU A 193 0.74 -19.92 -7.13
N CYS A 194 0.58 -21.23 -7.38
CA CYS A 194 -0.12 -22.09 -6.44
C CYS A 194 0.60 -22.19 -5.09
N GLY A 195 1.93 -22.30 -5.10
CA GLY A 195 2.74 -22.32 -3.88
C GLY A 195 2.55 -21.04 -3.07
N ASN A 196 2.69 -19.89 -3.73
CA ASN A 196 2.51 -18.57 -3.16
C ASN A 196 1.10 -18.42 -2.58
N MET A 197 0.06 -18.78 -3.32
CA MET A 197 -1.33 -18.71 -2.85
C MET A 197 -1.55 -19.58 -1.60
N LEU A 198 -1.11 -20.84 -1.62
CA LEU A 198 -1.31 -21.76 -0.51
C LEU A 198 -0.61 -21.29 0.76
N ILE A 199 0.63 -20.80 0.64
CA ILE A 199 1.38 -20.26 1.78
C ILE A 199 0.70 -19.01 2.32
N CYS A 200 0.31 -18.07 1.45
CA CYS A 200 -0.40 -16.86 1.86
C CYS A 200 -1.70 -17.18 2.60
N ALA A 201 -2.52 -18.07 2.03
CA ALA A 201 -3.80 -18.47 2.59
C ALA A 201 -3.64 -19.18 3.95
N ALA A 202 -2.68 -20.09 4.06
CA ALA A 202 -2.40 -20.77 5.33
C ALA A 202 -1.88 -19.80 6.40
N ALA A 203 -0.94 -18.93 6.05
CA ALA A 203 -0.35 -17.98 6.99
C ALA A 203 -1.39 -16.99 7.53
N VAL A 204 -2.25 -16.45 6.67
CA VAL A 204 -3.29 -15.51 7.11
C VAL A 204 -4.39 -16.21 7.91
N ALA A 205 -4.72 -17.47 7.60
CA ALA A 205 -5.69 -18.25 8.38
C ALA A 205 -5.19 -18.54 9.79
N ILE A 206 -3.89 -18.82 9.97
CA ILE A 206 -3.27 -19.04 11.29
C ILE A 206 -3.20 -17.74 12.11
N ALA A 207 -2.98 -16.60 11.45
CA ALA A 207 -2.83 -15.31 12.10
C ALA A 207 -4.15 -14.57 12.38
N SER A 208 -5.29 -15.09 11.90
CA SER A 208 -6.61 -14.44 11.97
C SER A 208 -7.44 -14.84 13.20
#